data_AF-A0A2D4NG23-F1
#
_entry.id   AF-A0A2D4NG23-F1
#
_cell.length_a   1.000
_cell.length_b   1.000
_cell.length_c   1.000
_cell.angle_alpha   90.00
_cell.angle_beta   90.00
_cell.angle_gamma   90.00
#
_symmetry.space_group_name_H-M   'P 1'
#
loop_
_entity.id
_entity.type
_entity.pdbx_description
1 polymer ?
#
loop_
_entity_poly.entity_id
_entity_poly.type
_entity_poly.pdbx_seq_one_letter_code
_entity_poly.pdbx_strand_id
1 'polypeptide(L)'
;MMFNSNRALGEGDLRKLLKIYRTEISMAVDDVFPLLHGLADHEIVTEEMFKDTLHLKETEGCHRAFYTMLTWLLNQDLSSIEDFWRVLFKEYNLERYSKLQSIWNSFPKGIRCCHHGLKMKFIGDREKL
;
A
#
# COMPACT_ATOMS: atom_id res chain seq x y z
N MET A 1 -19.67 1.57 3.20
CA MET A 1 -19.36 2.55 4.27
C MET A 1 -18.61 3.71 3.63
N MET A 2 -19.14 4.93 3.70
CA MET A 2 -18.46 6.12 3.19
C MET A 2 -17.44 6.60 4.22
N PHE A 3 -16.16 6.68 3.85
CA PHE A 3 -15.15 7.37 4.64
C PHE A 3 -15.51 8.86 4.73
N ASN A 4 -15.74 9.35 5.95
CA ASN A 4 -16.12 10.73 6.19
C ASN A 4 -14.95 11.66 5.79
N SER A 5 -15.11 12.42 4.71
CA SER A 5 -14.02 13.08 3.97
C SER A 5 -13.36 14.30 4.65
N ASN A 6 -13.60 14.53 5.94
CA ASN A 6 -13.18 15.76 6.65
C ASN A 6 -12.20 15.54 7.82
N ARG A 7 -11.65 14.33 7.99
CA ARG A 7 -10.59 14.08 8.98
C ARG A 7 -9.26 13.83 8.28
N ALA A 8 -8.22 14.55 8.73
CA ALA A 8 -6.84 14.16 8.48
C ALA A 8 -6.69 12.69 8.87
N LEU A 9 -6.16 11.89 7.95
CA LEU A 9 -6.01 10.46 8.17
C LEU A 9 -4.87 10.28 9.18
N GLY A 10 -5.19 9.80 10.38
CA GLY A 10 -4.20 9.52 11.39
C GLY A 10 -3.39 8.27 11.04
N GLU A 11 -2.21 8.15 11.62
CA GLU A 11 -1.33 6.97 11.55
C GLU A 11 -2.07 5.62 11.69
N GLY A 12 -2.93 5.46 12.70
CA GLY A 12 -3.75 4.25 12.90
C GLY A 12 -4.79 3.98 11.79
N ASP A 13 -5.12 4.98 10.99
CA ASP A 13 -6.10 4.84 9.91
C ASP A 13 -5.50 4.17 8.67
N LEU A 14 -4.19 4.28 8.40
CA LEU A 14 -3.58 3.62 7.24
C LEU A 14 -3.56 2.10 7.36
N ARG A 15 -3.30 1.56 8.56
CA ARG A 15 -3.43 0.11 8.82
C ARG A 15 -4.88 -0.34 8.65
N LYS A 16 -5.83 0.48 9.11
CA LYS A 16 -7.27 0.21 8.96
C LYS A 16 -7.68 0.23 7.49
N LEU A 17 -7.20 1.18 6.70
CA LEU A 17 -7.40 1.21 5.25
C LEU A 17 -6.79 -0.03 4.60
N LEU A 18 -5.59 -0.44 5.01
CA LEU A 18 -4.94 -1.62 4.43
C LEU A 18 -5.80 -2.86 4.69
N LYS A 19 -6.34 -2.98 5.91
CA LYS A 19 -7.25 -4.06 6.28
C LYS A 19 -8.54 -4.05 5.44
N ILE A 20 -9.07 -2.87 5.11
CA ILE A 20 -10.30 -2.71 4.31
C ILE A 20 -10.04 -3.03 2.83
N TYR A 21 -8.95 -2.50 2.27
CA TYR A 21 -8.62 -2.63 0.85
C TYR A 21 -7.80 -3.86 0.50
N ARG A 22 -7.33 -4.65 1.46
CA ARG A 22 -6.44 -5.81 1.24
C ARG A 22 -6.90 -6.70 0.09
N THR A 23 -8.17 -7.10 0.07
CA THR A 23 -8.72 -7.96 -0.98
C THR A 23 -8.77 -7.24 -2.33
N GLU A 24 -9.21 -5.99 -2.37
CA GLU A 24 -9.29 -5.21 -3.62
C GLU A 24 -7.90 -4.99 -4.22
N ILE A 25 -6.90 -4.67 -3.39
CA ILE A 25 -5.49 -4.57 -3.81
C ILE A 25 -5.05 -5.92 -4.37
N SER A 26 -5.27 -7.01 -3.64
CA SER A 26 -4.84 -8.35 -4.08
C SER A 26 -5.45 -8.75 -5.42
N MET A 27 -6.71 -8.37 -5.68
CA MET A 27 -7.41 -8.63 -6.96
C MET A 27 -7.02 -7.66 -8.08
N ALA A 28 -6.30 -6.58 -7.76
CA ALA A 28 -5.72 -5.65 -8.73
C ALA A 28 -4.35 -6.11 -9.24
N VAL A 29 -3.61 -6.87 -8.43
CA VAL A 29 -2.25 -7.34 -8.74
C VAL A 29 -2.30 -8.65 -9.52
N ASP A 30 -2.36 -8.55 -10.85
CA ASP A 30 -2.34 -9.69 -11.77
C ASP A 30 -0.94 -10.30 -11.99
N ASP A 31 0.11 -9.52 -11.71
CA ASP A 31 1.50 -9.90 -11.70
C ASP A 31 2.16 -9.28 -10.46
N VAL A 32 2.77 -10.10 -9.62
CA VAL A 32 3.39 -9.63 -8.38
C VAL A 32 4.72 -8.92 -8.62
N PHE A 33 5.37 -9.08 -9.78
CA PHE A 33 6.74 -8.61 -10.00
C PHE A 33 6.94 -7.10 -9.74
N PRO A 34 6.23 -6.17 -10.43
CA PRO A 34 6.46 -4.73 -10.23
C PRO A 34 6.31 -4.25 -8.79
N LEU A 35 5.29 -4.75 -8.08
CA LEU A 35 5.03 -4.36 -6.70
C LEU A 35 5.96 -5.06 -5.72
N LEU A 36 6.11 -6.37 -5.80
CA LEU A 36 6.90 -7.13 -4.83
C LEU A 36 8.37 -6.72 -4.86
N HIS A 37 8.95 -6.51 -6.05
CA HIS A 37 10.31 -5.96 -6.17
C HIS A 37 10.39 -4.52 -5.68
N GLY A 38 9.41 -3.67 -6.04
CA GLY A 38 9.37 -2.31 -5.54
C GLY A 38 9.24 -2.21 -4.02
N LEU A 39 8.62 -3.21 -3.36
CA LEU A 39 8.55 -3.29 -1.90
C LEU A 39 9.88 -3.78 -1.30
N ALA A 40 10.56 -4.73 -1.95
CA ALA A 40 11.85 -5.24 -1.50
C ALA A 40 12.96 -4.18 -1.63
N ASP A 41 12.99 -3.45 -2.76
CA ASP A 41 13.95 -2.37 -3.01
C ASP A 41 13.81 -1.20 -2.01
N HIS A 42 12.64 -1.06 -1.37
CA HIS A 42 12.35 -0.06 -0.34
C HIS A 42 12.41 -0.66 1.08
N GLU A 43 12.91 -1.89 1.23
CA GLU A 43 13.08 -2.60 2.50
C GLU A 43 11.78 -2.81 3.31
N ILE A 44 10.62 -2.74 2.63
CA ILE A 44 9.29 -2.93 3.25
C ILE A 44 8.98 -4.41 3.47
N VAL A 45 9.42 -5.26 2.54
CA VAL A 45 9.32 -6.73 2.68
C VAL A 45 10.70 -7.30 2.95
N THR A 46 10.77 -8.23 3.90
CA THR A 46 12.00 -8.96 4.17
C THR A 46 12.34 -9.92 3.03
N GLU A 47 13.60 -10.32 2.94
CA GLU A 47 14.05 -11.34 1.98
C GLU A 47 13.28 -12.66 2.12
N GLU A 48 12.95 -13.06 3.36
CA GLU A 48 12.12 -14.22 3.65
C GLU A 48 10.71 -14.07 3.06
N MET A 49 10.03 -12.96 3.37
CA MET A 49 8.68 -12.69 2.88
C MET A 49 8.64 -12.55 1.35
N PHE A 50 9.69 -11.99 0.76
CA PHE A 50 9.85 -11.89 -0.69
C PHE A 50 9.88 -13.28 -1.34
N LYS A 51 10.74 -14.18 -0.84
CA LYS A 51 10.85 -15.57 -1.32
C LYS A 51 9.57 -16.35 -1.13
N ASP A 52 8.96 -16.24 0.04
CA ASP A 52 7.69 -16.90 0.36
C ASP A 52 6.57 -16.44 -0.57
N THR A 53 6.51 -15.14 -0.86
CA THR A 53 5.51 -14.58 -1.78
C THR A 53 5.70 -15.10 -3.21
N LEU A 54 6.95 -15.19 -3.69
CA LEU A 54 7.25 -15.78 -5.00
C LEU A 54 6.87 -17.27 -5.04
N HIS A 55 7.21 -18.04 -4.00
CA HIS A 55 6.84 -19.45 -3.93
C HIS A 55 5.31 -19.64 -3.91
N LEU A 56 4.61 -18.81 -3.14
CA LEU A 56 3.16 -18.85 -3.03
C LEU A 56 2.48 -18.43 -4.34
N LYS A 57 3.08 -17.51 -5.10
CA LYS A 57 2.59 -17.09 -6.42
C LYS A 57 2.62 -18.26 -7.40
N GLU A 58 3.66 -19.10 -7.37
CA GLU A 58 3.76 -20.28 -8.24
C GLU A 58 2.80 -21.42 -7.85
N THR A 59 2.46 -21.54 -6.56
CA THR A 59 1.61 -22.63 -6.05
C THR A 59 0.13 -22.27 -5.93
N GLU A 60 -0.19 -21.01 -5.63
CA GLU A 60 -1.54 -20.52 -5.31
C GLU A 60 -2.00 -19.33 -6.16
N GLY A 61 -1.13 -18.78 -7.01
CA GLY A 61 -1.41 -17.66 -7.92
C GLY A 61 -1.20 -16.27 -7.29
N CYS A 62 -1.08 -15.26 -8.16
CA CYS A 62 -0.72 -13.87 -7.79
C CYS A 62 -1.62 -13.28 -6.70
N HIS A 63 -2.94 -13.39 -6.84
CA HIS A 63 -3.88 -12.77 -5.90
C HIS A 63 -3.75 -13.33 -4.49
N ARG A 64 -3.58 -14.66 -4.36
CA ARG A 64 -3.48 -15.34 -3.07
C ARG A 64 -2.13 -15.07 -2.42
N ALA A 65 -1.07 -15.12 -3.21
CA ALA A 65 0.27 -14.76 -2.77
C ALA A 65 0.34 -13.33 -2.21
N PHE A 66 -0.17 -12.37 -2.98
CA PHE A 66 -0.16 -10.97 -2.56
C PHE A 66 -1.06 -10.73 -1.35
N TYR A 67 -2.23 -11.38 -1.27
CA TYR A 67 -3.11 -11.30 -0.09
C TYR A 67 -2.41 -11.79 1.19
N THR A 68 -1.65 -12.88 1.10
CA THR A 68 -0.87 -13.40 2.23
C THR A 68 0.22 -12.42 2.65
N MET A 69 0.97 -11.85 1.69
CA MET A 69 1.97 -10.81 1.98
C MET A 69 1.34 -9.58 2.65
N LEU A 70 0.21 -9.09 2.15
CA LEU A 70 -0.50 -7.97 2.79
C LEU A 70 -1.03 -8.33 4.19
N THR A 71 -1.32 -9.60 4.45
CA THR A 71 -1.70 -10.09 5.78
C THR A 71 -0.51 -10.09 6.73
N TRP A 72 0.67 -10.44 6.26
CA TRP A 72 1.92 -10.28 7.01
C TRP A 72 2.22 -8.79 7.27
N LEU A 73 2.06 -7.94 6.26
CA LEU A 73 2.31 -6.49 6.34
C LEU A 73 1.41 -5.82 7.40
N LEU A 74 0.16 -6.28 7.55
CA LEU A 74 -0.76 -5.82 8.58
C LEU A 74 -0.29 -6.07 10.01
N ASN A 75 0.77 -6.84 10.24
CA ASN A 75 1.39 -7.07 11.54
C ASN A 75 2.73 -6.33 11.72
N GLN A 76 3.24 -5.69 10.67
CA GLN A 76 4.49 -4.91 10.75
C GLN A 76 4.26 -3.58 11.44
N ASP A 77 5.33 -2.84 11.71
CA ASP A 77 5.27 -1.51 12.28
C ASP A 77 4.54 -0.53 11.34
N LEU A 78 4.25 0.67 11.84
CA LEU A 78 3.49 1.64 11.07
C LEU A 78 4.29 2.21 9.89
N SER A 79 5.59 2.46 10.03
CA SER A 79 6.40 3.04 8.96
C SER A 79 6.42 2.14 7.73
N SER A 80 6.52 0.82 7.92
CA SER A 80 6.36 -0.18 6.86
C SER A 80 5.02 -0.07 6.11
N ILE A 81 3.93 0.23 6.83
CA ILE A 81 2.60 0.41 6.22
C ILE A 81 2.52 1.73 5.46
N GLU A 82 3.09 2.81 5.99
CA GLU A 82 3.15 4.10 5.30
C GLU A 82 3.93 4.00 3.99
N ASP A 83 5.10 3.38 4.04
CA ASP A 83 5.97 3.22 2.88
C ASP A 83 5.36 2.26 1.85
N PHE A 84 4.64 1.22 2.28
CA PHE A 84 3.82 0.41 1.39
C PHE A 84 2.85 1.27 0.57
N TRP A 85 2.09 2.18 1.21
CA TRP A 85 1.15 3.03 0.49
C TRP A 85 1.85 3.97 -0.50
N ARG A 86 3.04 4.48 -0.15
CA ARG A 86 3.86 5.29 -1.07
C ARG A 86 4.27 4.50 -2.30
N VAL A 87 4.73 3.25 -2.12
CA VAL A 87 5.15 2.39 -3.22
C VAL A 87 3.94 1.97 -4.07
N LEU A 88 2.84 1.53 -3.43
CA LEU A 88 1.64 1.05 -4.11
C LEU A 88 1.09 2.09 -5.10
N PHE A 89 1.08 3.36 -4.69
CA PHE A 89 0.48 4.42 -5.48
C PHE A 89 1.43 5.17 -6.40
N LYS A 90 2.68 4.71 -6.59
CA LYS A 90 3.57 5.26 -7.63
C LYS A 90 2.89 5.21 -9.00
N GLU A 91 3.17 6.21 -9.84
CA GLU A 91 2.57 6.38 -11.17
C GLU A 91 2.58 5.10 -12.01
N TYR A 92 3.75 4.46 -12.12
CA TYR A 92 3.90 3.23 -12.89
C TYR A 92 3.05 2.07 -12.36
N ASN A 93 2.76 2.01 -11.05
CA ASN A 93 1.88 0.99 -10.47
C ASN A 93 0.42 1.31 -10.76
N LEU A 94 0.02 2.58 -10.69
CA LEU A 94 -1.34 3.01 -11.06
C LEU A 94 -1.64 2.82 -12.55
N GLU A 95 -0.63 2.96 -13.41
CA GLU A 95 -0.72 2.65 -14.84
C GLU A 95 -0.81 1.15 -15.11
N ARG A 96 0.05 0.36 -14.44
CA ARG A 96 0.08 -1.11 -14.63
C ARG A 96 -1.14 -1.82 -14.06
N TYR A 97 -1.66 -1.34 -12.93
CA TYR A 97 -2.79 -1.92 -12.21
C TYR A 97 -3.93 -0.90 -12.10
N SER A 98 -4.64 -0.68 -13.20
CA SER A 98 -5.70 0.34 -13.31
C SER A 98 -6.77 0.26 -12.21
N LYS A 99 -7.05 -0.93 -11.66
CA LYS A 99 -7.99 -1.13 -10.54
C LYS A 99 -7.54 -0.42 -9.25
N LEU A 100 -6.24 -0.15 -9.08
CA LEU A 100 -5.72 0.62 -7.94
C LEU A 100 -6.18 2.08 -7.98
N GLN A 101 -6.55 2.63 -9.14
CA GLN A 101 -7.06 4.00 -9.23
C GLN A 101 -8.35 4.19 -8.43
N SER A 102 -9.24 3.19 -8.41
CA SER A 102 -10.46 3.25 -7.60
C SER A 102 -10.15 3.36 -6.11
N ILE A 103 -9.13 2.61 -5.66
CA ILE A 103 -8.65 2.65 -4.28
C ILE A 103 -8.01 4.01 -4.00
N TRP A 104 -7.13 4.50 -4.87
CA TRP A 104 -6.54 5.84 -4.76
C TRP A 104 -7.59 6.95 -4.66
N ASN A 105 -8.62 6.90 -5.51
CA ASN A 105 -9.69 7.88 -5.54
C ASN A 105 -10.58 7.87 -4.29
N SER A 106 -10.58 6.78 -3.54
CA SER A 106 -11.29 6.68 -2.26
C SER A 106 -10.58 7.40 -1.11
N PHE A 107 -9.27 7.69 -1.26
CA PHE A 107 -8.48 8.38 -0.24
C PHE A 107 -8.84 9.88 -0.21
N PRO A 108 -8.82 10.51 0.98
CA PRO A 108 -8.97 11.96 1.11
C PRO A 108 -7.96 12.72 0.24
N LYS A 109 -8.41 13.82 -0.40
CA LYS A 109 -7.60 14.63 -1.33
C LYS A 109 -6.25 15.08 -0.76
N GLY A 110 -6.14 15.28 0.57
CA GLY A 110 -4.89 15.67 1.22
C GLY A 110 -3.75 14.65 1.10
N ILE A 111 -4.07 13.36 0.93
CA ILE A 111 -3.07 12.31 0.70
C ILE A 111 -2.66 12.28 -0.78
N ARG A 112 -3.59 12.66 -1.67
CA ARG A 112 -3.40 12.53 -3.13
C ARG A 112 -2.49 13.58 -3.76
N CYS A 113 -2.29 14.71 -3.11
CA CYS A 113 -1.48 15.81 -3.65
C CYS A 113 0.04 15.62 -3.50
N CYS A 114 0.51 14.55 -2.85
CA CYS A 114 1.94 14.32 -2.58
C CYS A 114 2.71 13.71 -3.77
N HIS A 115 2.05 13.60 -4.93
CA HIS A 115 2.53 12.85 -6.10
C HIS A 115 3.59 13.56 -6.95
N HIS A 116 3.96 14.81 -6.63
CA HIS A 116 4.94 15.61 -7.39
C HIS A 116 6.29 15.79 -6.69
N GLY A 117 6.64 14.88 -5.79
CA GLY A 117 7.85 14.97 -4.99
C GLY A 117 7.64 15.79 -3.72
N LEU A 118 8.28 15.31 -2.65
CA LEU A 118 8.19 15.76 -1.25
C LEU A 118 7.08 15.07 -0.44
N LYS A 119 7.54 14.21 0.47
CA LYS A 119 6.93 13.70 1.72
C LYS A 119 5.40 13.64 1.75
N MET A 120 4.81 12.45 1.92
CA MET A 120 3.50 12.36 2.60
C MET A 120 3.63 13.13 3.91
N LYS A 121 3.01 14.30 3.98
CA LYS A 121 2.82 15.02 5.23
C LYS A 121 1.59 14.43 5.87
N PHE A 122 1.79 13.61 6.90
CA PHE A 122 0.74 13.39 7.88
C PHE A 122 0.45 14.74 8.53
N ILE A 123 -0.82 15.15 8.53
CA ILE A 123 -1.25 16.38 9.20
C ILE A 123 -1.21 16.07 10.71
N GLY A 124 0.00 16.11 11.25
CA GLY A 124 0.40 15.77 12.60
C GLY A 124 1.75 16.41 12.94
N ASP A 125 2.61 16.61 11.94
CA ASP A 125 3.81 17.44 12.04
C ASP A 125 3.44 18.93 11.94
N ARG A 126 2.81 19.45 12.99
CA ARG A 126 2.99 20.87 13.33
C ARG A 126 4.28 20.99 14.11
N GLU A 127 5.34 21.32 13.38
CA GLU A 127 6.53 21.97 13.92
C GLU A 127 6.08 23.10 14.85
N LYS A 128 6.53 23.01 16.10
CA LYS A 128 6.70 24.17 16.96
C LYS A 128 7.71 25.09 16.28
N LEU A 129 7.23 26.22 15.80
CA LEU A 129 8.00 27.47 15.69
C LEU A 129 7.23 28.52 16.47
#